data_AF-A0A2N2S412-F1
#
_entry.id   AF-A0A2N2S412-F1
#
_cell.length_a   1.000
_cell.length_b   1.000
_cell.length_c   1.000
_cell.angle_alpha   90.00
_cell.angle_beta   90.00
_cell.angle_gamma   90.00
#
_symmetry.space_group_name_H-M   'P 1'
#
loop_
_entity.id
_entity.type
_entity.pdbx_description
1 polymer ?
#
loop_
_entity_poly.entity_id
_entity_poly.type
_entity_poly.pdbx_seq_one_letter_code
_entity_poly.pdbx_strand_id
1 'polypeptide(L)' 'MRIALRVAYDGSNFCGWQSQPSACGVQDALESAIANIALHDIRVHATGRTDTG' A
#
# COMPACT_ATOMS: atom_id res chain seq x y z
N MET A 1 -9.75 -1.70 -16.03
CA MET A 1 -10.21 -2.83 -15.19
C MET A 1 -10.11 -2.42 -13.72
N ARG A 2 -11.02 -2.86 -12.85
CA ARG A 2 -10.94 -2.62 -11.39
C ARG A 2 -10.85 -3.98 -10.69
N ILE A 3 -9.87 -4.13 -9.81
CA ILE A 3 -9.65 -5.36 -9.03
C ILE A 3 -9.79 -4.99 -7.57
N ALA A 4 -10.51 -5.81 -6.80
CA ALA A 4 -10.59 -5.68 -5.35
C ALA A 4 -9.66 -6.73 -4.71
N LEU A 5 -8.87 -6.30 -3.74
CA LEU A 5 -7.96 -7.14 -2.98
C LEU A 5 -8.30 -7.03 -1.49
N ARG A 6 -8.24 -8.16 -0.78
CA ARG A 6 -8.18 -8.16 0.68
C ARG A 6 -6.71 -8.33 1.07
N VAL A 7 -6.20 -7.42 1.90
CA VAL A 7 -4.79 -7.39 2.31
C VAL A 7 -4.73 -7.53 3.83
N ALA A 8 -3.76 -8.31 4.31
CA ALA A 8 -3.37 -8.37 5.71
C ALA A 8 -1.88 -8.03 5.80
N TYR A 9 -1.49 -7.29 6.83
CA TYR A 9 -0.11 -6.88 7.08
C TYR A 9 0.12 -6.71 8.58
N ASP A 10 1.38 -6.87 9.00
CA ASP A 10 1.85 -6.43 10.31
C ASP A 10 2.31 -4.97 10.20
N GLY A 11 1.69 -4.08 10.98
CA GLY A 11 1.93 -2.64 10.92
C GLY A 11 3.25 -2.20 11.58
N SER A 12 3.92 -3.07 12.35
CA SER A 12 5.02 -2.70 13.24
C SER A 12 6.19 -1.98 12.55
N ASN A 13 6.41 -2.25 11.25
CA ASN A 13 7.49 -1.66 10.45
C ASN A 13 7.00 -0.60 9.45
N PHE A 14 5.73 -0.18 9.53
CA PHE A 14 5.13 0.79 8.62
C PHE A 14 4.68 2.03 9.37
N CYS A 15 4.74 3.17 8.69
CA CYS A 15 4.26 4.46 9.20
C CYS A 15 2.74 4.63 8.98
N GLY A 16 1.99 3.55 9.14
CA GLY A 16 0.57 3.46 8.80
C GLY A 16 0.31 3.14 7.33
N TRP A 17 -0.96 3.26 6.91
CA TRP A 17 -1.39 2.87 5.58
C TRP A 17 -0.91 3.82 4.48
N GLN A 18 -1.12 5.12 4.68
CA GLN A 18 -1.04 6.13 3.61
C GLN A 18 0.41 6.40 3.18
N SER A 19 0.62 6.51 1.87
CA SER A 19 1.88 7.02 1.29
C SER A 19 2.30 8.35 1.92
N GLN A 20 3.56 8.44 2.32
CA GLN A 20 4.15 9.61 2.97
C GLN A 20 5.53 9.91 2.36
N PRO A 21 6.09 11.12 2.54
CA PRO A 21 7.41 11.47 1.99
C PRO A 21 8.55 10.53 2.42
N SER A 22 8.42 9.89 3.57
CA SER A 22 9.35 8.88 4.10
C SER A 22 9.26 7.51 3.40
N ALA A 23 8.28 7.31 2.51
CA ALA A 23 8.04 6.08 1.76
C ALA A 23 7.91 4.79 2.62
N CYS A 24 7.51 4.94 3.88
CA CYS A 24 7.31 3.83 4.82
C CYS A 24 5.83 3.43 5.00
N GLY A 25 4.94 3.84 4.09
CA GLY A 25 3.53 3.45 4.14
C GLY A 25 3.28 2.06 3.57
N VAL A 26 2.27 1.36 4.09
CA VAL A 26 1.82 0.07 3.51
C VAL A 26 1.41 0.24 2.05
N GLN A 27 0.80 1.39 1.72
CA GLN A 27 0.45 1.75 0.34
C GLN A 27 1.67 1.77 -0.58
N ASP A 28 2.81 2.31 -0.13
CA ASP A 28 4.02 2.41 -0.95
C ASP A 28 4.57 1.01 -1.28
N ALA A 29 4.65 0.15 -0.25
CA ALA A 29 5.11 -1.23 -0.41
C ALA A 29 4.18 -2.05 -1.32
N LEU A 30 2.86 -1.90 -1.15
CA LEU A 30 1.88 -2.61 -1.96
C LEU A 30 1.88 -2.12 -3.42
N GLU A 31 1.94 -0.81 -3.64
CA GLU A 31 2.02 -0.24 -4.99
C GLU A 31 3.28 -0.69 -5.72
N SER A 32 4.44 -0.68 -5.05
CA SER A 32 5.69 -1.19 -5.60
C SER A 32 5.61 -2.68 -5.98
N ALA A 33 5.07 -3.52 -5.08
CA ALA A 33 4.94 -4.95 -5.33
C ALA A 33 4.01 -5.26 -6.51
N ILE A 34 2.88 -4.57 -6.62
CA ILE A 34 1.94 -4.76 -7.73
C ILE A 34 2.50 -4.19 -9.04
N ALA A 35 3.18 -3.04 -9.00
CA ALA A 35 3.79 -2.44 -10.18
C ALA A 35 4.83 -3.37 -10.83
N ASN A 36 5.60 -4.12 -10.02
CA ASN A 36 6.54 -5.13 -10.52
C ASN A 36 5.84 -6.27 -11.28
N ILE A 37 4.60 -6.59 -10.94
CA ILE A 37 3.80 -7.62 -11.61
C ILE A 37 3.09 -7.03 -12.84
N ALA A 38 2.54 -5.82 -12.70
CA ALA A 38 1.80 -5.13 -13.74
C ALA A 38 2.69 -4.54 -14.85
N LEU A 39 4.00 -4.40 -14.59
CA LEU A 39 5.00 -3.77 -15.47
C LEU A 39 4.68 -2.30 -15.79
N HIS A 40 3.96 -1.61 -14.90
CA HIS A 40 3.68 -0.19 -14.95
C HIS A 40 3.29 0.32 -13.56
N ASP A 41 3.35 1.64 -13.35
CA ASP A 41 2.91 2.26 -12.10
C ASP A 41 1.41 2.03 -11.85
N ILE A 42 1.05 1.81 -10.59
CA ILE A 42 -0.33 1.57 -10.18
C ILE A 42 -0.68 2.44 -8.98
N ARG A 43 -1.98 2.68 -8.80
CA ARG A 43 -2.53 3.33 -7.62
C ARG A 43 -3.54 2.43 -6.93
N VAL A 44 -3.40 2.24 -5.62
CA VAL A 44 -4.42 1.57 -4.81
C VAL A 44 -5.30 2.59 -4.09
N HIS A 45 -6.57 2.23 -3.93
CA HIS A 45 -7.53 2.96 -3.13
C HIS A 45 -7.99 2.05 -2.00
N ALA A 46 -7.83 2.49 -0.76
CA ALA A 46 -8.30 1.76 0.41
C ALA A 46 -9.63 2.32 0.91
N THR A 47 -10.40 1.46 1.58
CA THR A 47 -11.67 1.83 2.23
C THR A 47 -11.45 2.60 3.53
N GLY A 48 -10.27 2.49 4.14
CA GLY A 48 -9.88 3.14 5.38
C GLY A 48 -8.37 3.28 5.48
N ARG A 49 -7.93 4.16 6.37
CA ARG A 49 -6.52 4.34 6.74
C ARG A 49 -6.28 3.69 8.09
N THR A 50 -5.10 3.12 8.28
CA THR A 50 -4.57 2.80 9.62
C THR A 50 -3.43 3.76 9.95
N ASP A 51 -3.31 4.12 11.21
CA ASP A 51 -2.17 4.87 11.72
C ASP A 51 -0.97 3.92 11.96
N THR A 52 0.18 4.49 12.32
CA THR A 52 1.39 3.75 12.70
C THR A 52 1.14 2.87 13.92
N GLY A 53 1.63 1.64 13.89
CA GLY A 53 1.46 0.66 14.98
C GLY A 53 0.88 -0.64 14.45
#